data_AF-A0A2V6MW61-F1
#
_entry.id   AF-A0A2V6MW61-F1
#
_cell.length_a   1.000
_cell.length_b   1.000
_cell.length_c   1.000
_cell.angle_alpha   90.00
_cell.angle_beta   90.00
_cell.angle_gamma   90.00
#
_symmetry.space_group_name_H-M   'P 1'
#
loop_
_entity.id
_entity.type
_entity.pdbx_description
1 polymer ?
#
loop_
_entity_poly.entity_id
_entity_poly.type
_entity_poly.pdbx_seq_one_letter_code
_entity_poly.pdbx_strand_id
1 'polypeptide(L)'
;MNWEMLSAIGQVVAAIGVIPSLIYLAVQIREQNKERRRAGINILTAQWNELVKSAQESREFAVLFLQGVRCFHDLDGPDKLSFSAFFTRFTRNCEGMFIYY
;
A
#
# COMPACT_ATOMS: atom_id res chain seq x y z
N MET A 1 15.10 31.06 48.89
CA MET A 1 14.24 30.08 48.18
C MET A 1 14.68 30.13 46.73
N ASN A 2 15.55 29.18 46.36
CA ASN A 2 16.48 29.31 45.25
C ASN A 2 15.84 28.95 43.92
N TRP A 3 16.12 29.76 42.89
CA TRP A 3 15.83 29.48 41.48
C TRP A 3 16.27 28.07 41.03
N GLU A 4 17.31 27.52 41.67
CA GLU A 4 17.75 26.14 41.47
C GLU A 4 16.70 25.10 41.86
N MET A 5 15.95 25.32 42.93
CA MET A 5 14.87 24.42 43.37
C MET A 5 13.70 24.45 42.37
N LEU A 6 13.37 25.63 41.85
CA LEU A 6 12.35 25.81 40.82
C LEU A 6 12.74 25.11 39.51
N SER A 7 14.02 25.22 39.13
CA SER A 7 14.59 24.54 37.97
C SER A 7 14.58 23.01 38.15
N ALA A 8 14.98 22.51 39.31
CA ALA A 8 14.97 21.08 39.62
C ALA A 8 13.54 20.49 39.55
N ILE A 9 12.54 21.19 40.09
CA ILE A 9 11.13 20.76 39.99
C ILE A 9 10.68 20.73 38.53
N GLY A 10 11.03 21.76 37.74
CA GLY A 10 10.71 21.82 36.31
C GLY A 10 11.34 20.66 35.51
N GLN A 11 12.58 20.29 35.82
CA GLN A 11 13.26 19.14 35.20
C GLN A 11 12.59 17.81 35.57
N VAL A 12 12.18 17.63 36.82
CA VAL A 12 11.47 16.41 37.26
C VAL A 12 10.11 16.30 36.57
N VAL A 13 9.35 17.39 36.50
CA VAL A 13 8.05 17.41 35.80
C VAL A 13 8.23 17.15 34.31
N ALA A 14 9.25 17.74 33.68
CA ALA A 14 9.58 17.50 32.28
C ALA A 14 9.96 16.02 32.05
N ALA A 15 10.79 15.42 32.91
CA ALA A 15 11.16 14.02 32.81
C ALA A 15 9.95 13.08 32.96
N ILE A 16 9.05 13.37 33.92
CA ILE A 16 7.82 12.62 34.16
C ILE A 16 6.85 12.75 32.98
N GLY A 17 6.86 13.86 32.23
CA GLY A 17 6.06 14.00 31.01
C GLY A 17 6.71 13.33 29.79
N VAL A 18 7.99 13.58 29.56
CA VAL A 18 8.69 13.17 28.33
C VAL A 18 8.86 11.65 28.26
N ILE A 19 9.24 11.00 29.35
CA ILE A 19 9.52 9.55 29.33
C ILE A 19 8.25 8.75 28.94
N PRO A 20 7.08 8.95 29.59
CA PRO A 20 5.85 8.29 29.16
C PRO A 20 5.40 8.67 27.76
N SER A 21 5.55 9.94 27.35
CA SER A 21 5.20 10.37 25.99
C SER A 21 6.02 9.65 24.92
N LEU A 22 7.33 9.46 25.15
CA LEU A 22 8.18 8.71 24.22
C LEU A 22 7.81 7.22 24.17
N ILE A 23 7.47 6.61 25.31
CA ILE A 23 6.98 5.22 25.34
C ILE A 23 5.67 5.10 24.55
N TYR A 24 4.73 6.01 24.78
CA TYR A 24 3.46 6.05 24.06
C TYR A 24 3.69 6.21 22.55
N LEU A 25 4.54 7.15 22.14
CA LEU A 25 4.88 7.35 20.74
C LEU A 25 5.51 6.10 20.10
N ALA A 26 6.40 5.41 20.82
CA ALA A 26 7.01 4.18 20.34
C ALA A 26 5.97 3.06 20.13
N VAL A 27 5.00 2.94 21.02
CA VAL A 27 3.87 2.01 20.87
C VAL A 27 2.99 2.42 19.68
N GLN A 28 2.64 3.71 19.60
CA GLN A 28 1.81 4.25 18.52
C GLN A 28 2.43 4.00 17.15
N ILE A 29 3.74 4.22 16.97
CA ILE A 29 4.44 3.95 15.70
C ILE A 29 4.40 2.45 15.35
N ARG A 30 4.55 1.56 16.33
CA ARG A 30 4.47 0.10 16.11
C ARG A 30 3.08 -0.31 15.63
N GLU A 31 2.04 0.21 16.26
CA GLU A 31 0.65 -0.04 15.88
C GLU A 31 0.33 0.54 14.50
N GLN A 32 0.71 1.79 14.25
CA GLN A 32 0.55 2.44 12.95
C GLN A 32 1.28 1.69 11.83
N ASN A 33 2.48 1.16 12.07
CA ASN A 33 3.20 0.35 11.09
C ASN A 33 2.46 -0.96 10.76
N LYS A 34 1.87 -1.61 11.77
CA LYS A 34 1.04 -2.80 11.58
C LYS A 34 -0.22 -2.49 10.78
N GLU A 35 -0.89 -1.38 11.08
CA GLU A 35 -2.06 -0.92 10.33
C GLU A 35 -1.72 -0.52 8.89
N ARG A 36 -0.60 0.19 8.67
CA ARG A 36 -0.11 0.54 7.33
C ARG A 36 0.15 -0.69 6.48
N ARG A 37 0.75 -1.75 7.05
CA ARG A 37 0.94 -3.03 6.34
C ARG A 37 -0.39 -3.64 5.93
N ARG A 38 -1.38 -3.67 6.84
CA ARG A 38 -2.74 -4.17 6.54
C ARG A 38 -3.46 -3.32 5.49
N ALA A 39 -3.35 -2.00 5.57
CA ALA A 39 -3.91 -1.08 4.59
C ALA A 39 -3.30 -1.30 3.20
N GLY A 40 -1.97 -1.50 3.12
CA GLY A 40 -1.29 -1.86 1.88
C GLY A 40 -1.82 -3.15 1.25
N ILE A 41 -1.95 -4.21 2.05
CA ILE A 41 -2.52 -5.50 1.59
C ILE A 41 -3.98 -5.32 1.12
N ASN A 42 -4.79 -4.55 1.84
CA ASN A 42 -6.19 -4.30 1.46
C ASN A 42 -6.29 -3.55 0.13
N ILE A 43 -5.44 -2.54 -0.10
CA ILE A 43 -5.39 -1.80 -1.37
C ILE A 43 -4.99 -2.73 -2.52
N LEU A 44 -3.96 -3.57 -2.32
CA LEU A 44 -3.52 -4.54 -3.33
C LEU A 44 -4.61 -5.57 -3.64
N THR A 45 -5.29 -6.07 -2.62
CA THR A 45 -6.44 -6.99 -2.77
C THR A 45 -7.59 -6.33 -3.53
N ALA A 46 -7.91 -5.07 -3.23
CA ALA A 46 -8.96 -4.34 -3.94
C ALA A 46 -8.61 -4.14 -5.43
N GLN A 47 -7.36 -3.77 -5.72
CA GLN A 47 -6.88 -3.63 -7.10
C GLN A 47 -6.90 -4.96 -7.85
N TRP A 48 -6.54 -6.06 -7.19
CA TRP A 48 -6.63 -7.40 -7.77
C TRP A 48 -8.07 -7.80 -8.09
N ASN A 49 -8.99 -7.58 -7.14
CA ASN A 49 -10.41 -7.84 -7.37
C ASN A 49 -10.98 -7.02 -8.52
N GLU A 50 -10.56 -5.76 -8.65
CA GLU A 50 -10.97 -4.91 -9.77
C GLU A 50 -10.44 -5.43 -11.12
N LEU A 51 -9.19 -5.90 -11.16
CA LEU A 51 -8.62 -6.55 -12.35
C LEU A 51 -9.42 -7.80 -12.74
N VAL A 52 -9.67 -8.70 -11.78
CA VAL A 52 -10.45 -9.92 -12.01
C VAL A 52 -11.87 -9.58 -12.46
N LYS A 53 -12.50 -8.59 -11.82
CA LYS A 53 -13.84 -8.11 -12.18
C LYS A 53 -13.88 -7.57 -13.60
N SER A 54 -12.90 -6.74 -14.00
CA SER A 54 -12.83 -6.20 -15.37
C SER A 54 -12.69 -7.31 -16.42
N ALA A 55 -11.94 -8.36 -16.11
CA ALA A 55 -11.79 -9.52 -16.97
C ALA A 55 -13.07 -10.38 -17.05
N GLN A 56 -13.85 -10.44 -15.96
CA GLN A 56 -15.07 -11.21 -15.90
C GLN A 56 -16.27 -10.49 -16.56
N GLU A 57 -16.38 -9.17 -16.38
CA GLU A 57 -17.53 -8.38 -16.84
C GLU A 57 -17.42 -7.95 -18.31
N SER A 58 -16.20 -7.77 -18.83
CA SER A 58 -16.00 -7.37 -20.23
C SER A 58 -15.67 -8.56 -21.10
N ARG A 59 -16.67 -9.02 -21.87
CA ARG A 59 -16.47 -10.05 -22.90
C ARG A 59 -15.49 -9.59 -23.98
N GLU A 60 -15.51 -8.30 -24.33
CA GLU A 60 -14.57 -7.68 -25.28
C GLU A 60 -13.14 -7.78 -24.76
N PHE A 61 -12.91 -7.44 -23.49
CA PHE A 61 -11.61 -7.58 -22.86
C PHE A 61 -11.16 -9.05 -22.81
N ALA A 62 -12.05 -9.99 -22.48
CA ALA A 62 -11.72 -11.42 -22.48
C ALA A 62 -11.29 -11.91 -23.88
N VAL A 63 -11.97 -11.46 -24.95
CA VAL A 63 -11.60 -11.79 -26.33
C VAL A 63 -10.24 -11.17 -26.70
N LEU A 64 -10.05 -9.87 -26.40
CA LEU A 64 -8.79 -9.17 -26.61
C LEU A 64 -7.63 -9.85 -25.87
N PHE A 65 -7.84 -10.25 -24.63
CA PHE A 65 -6.84 -10.94 -23.82
C PHE A 65 -6.46 -12.30 -24.43
N LEU A 66 -7.45 -13.10 -24.83
CA LEU A 66 -7.20 -14.38 -25.49
C LEU A 66 -6.49 -14.23 -26.84
N GLN A 67 -6.83 -13.19 -27.62
CA GLN A 67 -6.16 -12.88 -28.88
C GLN A 67 -4.73 -12.40 -28.64
N GLY A 68 -4.50 -11.49 -27.70
CA GLY A 68 -3.18 -10.99 -27.34
C GLY A 68 -2.24 -12.07 -26.81
N VAL A 69 -2.75 -13.03 -26.04
CA VAL A 69 -1.97 -14.19 -25.57
C VAL A 69 -1.57 -15.13 -26.71
N ARG A 70 -2.41 -15.27 -27.74
CA ARG A 70 -2.12 -16.15 -28.89
C ARG A 70 -1.21 -15.49 -29.93
N CYS A 71 -1.58 -14.30 -30.38
CA CYS A 71 -0.90 -13.57 -31.45
C CYS A 71 -0.91 -12.07 -31.17
N PHE A 72 -0.04 -11.60 -30.26
CA PHE A 72 0.10 -10.17 -29.96
C PHE A 72 0.46 -9.33 -31.20
N HIS A 73 1.20 -9.90 -32.17
CA HIS A 73 1.59 -9.18 -33.39
C HIS A 73 0.39 -8.80 -34.26
N ASP A 74 -0.68 -9.60 -34.23
CA ASP A 74 -1.86 -9.46 -35.10
C ASP A 74 -2.91 -8.49 -34.52
N LEU A 75 -2.70 -7.99 -33.29
CA LEU A 75 -3.57 -7.00 -32.69
C LEU A 75 -3.40 -5.62 -33.34
N ASP A 76 -4.50 -4.88 -33.46
CA ASP A 76 -4.50 -3.49 -33.88
C ASP A 76 -3.81 -2.59 -32.83
N GLY A 77 -3.37 -1.40 -33.25
CA GLY A 77 -2.64 -0.46 -32.38
C GLY A 77 -3.34 -0.16 -31.03
N PRO A 78 -4.64 0.18 -31.02
CA PRO A 78 -5.40 0.43 -29.78
C PRO A 78 -5.51 -0.81 -28.88
N ASP A 79 -5.63 -1.98 -29.48
CA ASP A 79 -5.77 -3.27 -28.80
C ASP A 79 -4.44 -3.69 -28.16
N LYS A 80 -3.32 -3.48 -28.86
CA LYS A 80 -1.96 -3.65 -28.31
C LYS A 80 -1.73 -2.76 -27.09
N LEU A 81 -2.13 -1.49 -27.16
CA LEU A 81 -2.01 -0.56 -26.05
C LEU A 81 -2.83 -1.05 -24.84
N SER A 82 -4.10 -1.40 -25.07
CA SER A 82 -5.00 -1.90 -24.02
C SER A 82 -4.48 -3.18 -23.36
N PHE A 83 -4.00 -4.13 -24.15
CA PHE A 83 -3.40 -5.38 -23.65
C PHE A 83 -2.11 -5.11 -22.84
N SER A 84 -1.22 -4.26 -23.35
CA SER A 84 0.04 -3.92 -22.64
C SER A 84 -0.20 -3.15 -21.35
N ALA A 85 -1.19 -2.27 -21.31
CA ALA A 85 -1.60 -1.53 -20.11
C ALA A 85 -2.14 -2.49 -19.04
N PHE A 86 -2.97 -3.45 -19.44
CA PHE A 86 -3.43 -4.51 -18.54
C PHE A 86 -2.25 -5.31 -17.97
N PHE A 87 -1.32 -5.76 -18.83
CA PHE A 87 -0.18 -6.56 -18.39
C PHE A 87 0.75 -5.79 -17.44
N THR A 88 0.92 -4.49 -17.68
CA THR A 88 1.67 -3.59 -16.79
C THR A 88 0.98 -3.49 -15.43
N ARG A 89 -0.35 -3.30 -15.41
CA ARG A 89 -1.14 -3.24 -14.17
C ARG A 89 -1.12 -4.56 -13.40
N PHE A 90 -1.22 -5.68 -14.12
CA PHE A 90 -1.10 -7.03 -13.56
C PHE A 90 0.26 -7.25 -12.90
N THR A 91 1.35 -6.97 -13.63
CA THR A 91 2.73 -7.16 -13.14
C THR A 91 2.99 -6.32 -11.88
N ARG A 92 2.56 -5.05 -11.90
CA ARG A 92 2.71 -4.16 -10.75
C ARG A 92 1.91 -4.62 -9.53
N ASN A 93 0.73 -5.22 -9.73
CA ASN A 93 -0.04 -5.78 -8.63
C ASN A 93 0.62 -7.04 -8.05
N CYS A 94 1.16 -7.93 -8.90
CA CYS A 94 1.94 -9.10 -8.47
C CYS A 94 3.19 -8.70 -7.68
N GLU A 95 3.95 -7.70 -8.15
CA GLU A 95 5.11 -7.16 -7.44
C GLU A 95 4.70 -6.59 -6.07
N GLY A 96 3.60 -5.83 -6.02
CA GLY A 96 3.03 -5.35 -4.78
C GLY A 96 2.70 -6.50 -3.82
N MET A 97 1.98 -7.53 -4.27
CA MET A 97 1.65 -8.68 -3.42
C MET A 97 2.89 -9.39 -2.87
N PHE A 98 3.93 -9.57 -3.68
CA PHE A 98 5.19 -10.20 -3.26
C PHE A 98 5.92 -9.40 -2.18
N ILE A 99 5.92 -8.06 -2.25
CA ILE A 99 6.60 -7.22 -1.24
C ILE A 99 5.87 -7.25 0.12
N TYR A 100 4.55 -7.42 0.12
CA TYR A 100 3.75 -7.37 1.36
C TYR A 100 3.52 -8.73 2.03
N TYR A 101 3.71 -9.85 1.31
CA TYR A 101 3.73 -11.20 1.87
C TYR A 101 5.06 -11.47 2.59
#